data_AF-M1BLE9-F1
#
_entry.id   AF-M1BLE9-F1
#
_cell.length_a   1.000
_cell.length_b   1.000
_cell.length_c   1.000
_cell.angle_alpha   90.00
_cell.angle_beta   90.00
_cell.angle_gamma   90.00
#
_symmetry.space_group_name_H-M   'P 1'
#
loop_
_entity.id
_entity.type
_entity.pdbx_description
1 polymer ?
#
loop_
_entity_poly.entity_id
_entity_poly.type
_entity_poly.pdbx_seq_one_letter_code
_entity_poly.pdbx_strand_id
1 'polypeptide(L)'
;MGSKIIVTTRKESVALMMGKEQISMDNLSIEVSWSLFKRHAFEHMDPMGHPELEEVGKLIAAKCKGLPLALKTLAGMLRSKSEVEEWKHILRSEIWELPHNDILPALMLSYNDLPAHLKRCFSYCAIFPKDYSFKKEQVIHLWITNGLILQDDKIIQDSGNQYFLELRSRSLFERVQKSF
;
A
#
# COMPACT_ATOMS: atom_id res chain seq x y z
N MET A 1 0.09 -2.22 -41.50
CA MET A 1 0.61 -2.18 -40.11
C MET A 1 0.19 -0.87 -39.49
N GLY A 2 -0.35 -0.89 -38.28
CA GLY A 2 -0.83 0.31 -37.60
C GLY A 2 -0.39 0.30 -36.15
N SER A 3 0.18 1.41 -35.69
CA SER A 3 0.52 1.64 -34.29
C SER A 3 -0.72 2.03 -33.51
N LYS A 4 -0.79 1.64 -32.23
CA LYS A 4 -1.81 2.09 -31.28
C LYS A 4 -1.14 2.82 -30.12
N ILE A 5 -1.74 3.89 -29.65
CA ILE A 5 -1.28 4.66 -28.48
C ILE A 5 -2.34 4.51 -27.40
N ILE A 6 -1.90 4.22 -26.16
CA ILE A 6 -2.76 4.17 -24.97
C ILE A 6 -2.41 5.36 -24.10
N VAL A 7 -3.42 6.13 -23.69
CA VAL A 7 -3.26 7.25 -22.76
C VAL A 7 -4.09 6.99 -21.51
N THR A 8 -3.47 7.13 -20.34
CA THR A 8 -4.15 7.08 -19.05
C THR A 8 -4.19 8.49 -18.45
N THR A 9 -5.36 8.91 -17.95
CA THR A 9 -5.53 10.25 -17.36
C THR A 9 -6.58 10.19 -16.26
N ARG A 10 -6.42 11.01 -15.23
CA ARG A 10 -7.45 11.25 -14.20
C ARG A 10 -8.39 12.41 -14.55
N LYS A 11 -8.11 13.13 -15.65
CA LYS A 11 -8.90 14.28 -16.09
C LYS A 11 -9.78 13.86 -17.27
N GLU A 12 -11.09 13.84 -17.05
CA GLU A 12 -12.08 13.53 -18.07
C GLU A 12 -11.94 14.44 -19.31
N SER A 13 -11.67 15.73 -19.09
CA SER A 13 -11.42 16.68 -20.19
C SER A 13 -10.27 16.27 -21.10
N VAL A 14 -9.23 15.62 -20.57
CA VAL A 14 -8.12 15.10 -21.37
C VAL A 14 -8.54 13.84 -22.12
N ALA A 15 -9.32 12.95 -21.50
CA ALA A 15 -9.81 11.73 -22.15
C ALA A 15 -10.70 12.08 -23.37
N LEU A 16 -11.57 13.08 -23.22
CA LEU A 16 -12.43 13.58 -24.29
C LEU A 16 -11.65 14.17 -25.48
N MET A 17 -10.46 14.71 -25.25
CA MET A 17 -9.60 15.24 -26.32
C MET A 17 -8.82 14.15 -27.08
N MET A 18 -8.55 12.99 -26.46
CA MET A 18 -7.67 11.97 -27.06
C MET A 18 -8.33 11.10 -28.13
N GLY A 19 -9.66 10.91 -28.06
CA GLY A 19 -10.37 10.10 -29.04
C GLY A 19 -11.75 9.63 -28.59
N LYS A 20 -12.41 8.87 -29.47
CA LYS A 20 -13.77 8.35 -29.24
C LYS A 20 -13.79 7.06 -28.41
N GLU A 21 -12.77 6.21 -28.53
CA GLU A 21 -12.67 4.99 -27.72
C GLU A 21 -12.15 5.35 -26.32
N GLN A 22 -13.04 5.28 -25.33
CA GLN A 22 -12.75 5.60 -23.94
C GLN A 22 -13.13 4.43 -23.05
N ILE A 23 -12.31 4.15 -22.03
CA ILE A 23 -12.58 3.15 -21.02
C ILE A 23 -12.53 3.87 -19.67
N SER A 24 -13.67 3.92 -18.97
CA SER A 24 -13.72 4.39 -17.59
C SER A 24 -13.13 3.32 -16.67
N MET A 25 -12.25 3.72 -15.76
CA MET A 25 -11.71 2.85 -14.72
C MET A 25 -12.51 3.07 -13.44
N ASP A 26 -13.60 2.30 -13.30
CA ASP A 26 -14.48 2.38 -12.13
C ASP A 26 -13.90 1.61 -10.93
N ASN A 27 -14.47 1.83 -9.75
CA ASN A 27 -14.09 1.09 -8.55
C ASN A 27 -14.45 -0.40 -8.66
N LEU A 28 -13.70 -1.23 -7.93
CA LEU A 28 -13.96 -2.67 -7.90
C LEU A 28 -15.31 -2.97 -7.25
N SER A 29 -15.98 -4.01 -7.75
CA SER A 29 -17.16 -4.56 -7.08
C SER A 29 -16.81 -5.08 -5.68
N ILE A 30 -17.81 -5.26 -4.83
CA ILE A 30 -17.62 -5.79 -3.46
C ILE A 30 -16.92 -7.15 -3.49
N GLU A 31 -17.34 -8.03 -4.39
CA GLU A 31 -16.78 -9.38 -4.54
C GLU A 31 -15.31 -9.35 -4.96
N VAL A 32 -14.97 -8.54 -5.97
CA VAL A 32 -13.58 -8.40 -6.46
C VAL A 32 -12.71 -7.69 -5.42
N SER A 33 -13.27 -6.72 -4.70
CA SER A 33 -12.60 -6.03 -3.59
C SER A 33 -12.22 -7.00 -2.47
N TRP A 34 -13.16 -7.83 -2.05
CA TRP A 34 -12.91 -8.86 -1.04
C TRP A 34 -11.87 -9.87 -1.53
N SER A 35 -11.99 -10.35 -2.77
CA SER A 35 -11.02 -11.29 -3.36
C SER A 35 -9.60 -10.70 -3.36
N LEU A 36 -9.46 -9.44 -3.78
CA LEU A 36 -8.18 -8.72 -3.79
C LEU A 36 -7.61 -8.58 -2.37
N PHE A 37 -8.44 -8.15 -1.42
CA PHE A 37 -8.05 -7.96 -0.02
C PHE A 37 -7.63 -9.29 0.61
N LYS A 38 -8.47 -10.33 0.49
CA LYS A 38 -8.22 -11.67 1.03
C LYS A 38 -6.89 -12.23 0.53
N ARG A 39 -6.62 -12.12 -0.78
CA ARG A 39 -5.36 -12.56 -1.37
C ARG A 39 -4.14 -11.89 -0.73
N HIS A 40 -4.22 -10.60 -0.40
CA HIS A 40 -3.08 -9.86 0.17
C HIS A 40 -2.95 -10.02 1.69
N ALA A 41 -4.07 -10.09 2.42
CA ALA A 41 -4.06 -10.15 3.88
C ALA A 41 -3.74 -11.58 4.39
N PHE A 42 -4.17 -12.61 3.66
CA PHE A 42 -4.03 -14.02 4.06
C PHE A 42 -2.98 -14.78 3.24
N GLU A 43 -2.06 -14.11 2.53
CA GLU A 43 -1.06 -14.77 1.67
C GLU A 43 -0.21 -15.84 2.42
N HIS A 44 -0.10 -15.73 3.75
CA HIS A 44 0.63 -16.67 4.60
C HIS A 44 -0.22 -17.28 5.72
N MET A 45 -1.55 -17.13 5.66
CA MET A 45 -2.47 -17.68 6.67
C MET A 45 -3.42 -18.67 6.02
N ASP A 46 -3.76 -19.75 6.72
CA ASP A 46 -4.82 -20.65 6.28
C ASP A 46 -6.18 -19.93 6.42
N PRO A 47 -6.89 -19.66 5.32
CA PRO A 47 -8.19 -18.99 5.38
C PRO A 47 -9.23 -19.80 6.17
N MET A 48 -9.08 -21.13 6.27
CA MET A 48 -10.01 -21.98 7.02
C MET A 48 -9.81 -21.91 8.54
N GLY A 49 -8.67 -21.39 9.01
CA GLY A 49 -8.36 -21.30 10.44
C GLY A 49 -8.98 -20.09 11.17
N HIS A 50 -9.50 -19.10 10.43
CA HIS A 50 -9.80 -17.78 11.01
C HIS A 50 -11.12 -17.16 10.52
N PRO A 51 -12.29 -17.77 10.80
CA PRO A 51 -13.59 -17.27 10.34
C PRO A 51 -13.89 -15.85 10.85
N GLU A 52 -13.48 -15.50 12.06
CA GLU A 52 -13.72 -14.15 12.61
C GLU A 52 -12.85 -13.07 11.95
N LEU A 53 -11.60 -13.40 11.57
CA LEU A 53 -10.75 -12.48 10.79
C LEU A 53 -11.33 -12.25 9.39
N GLU A 54 -11.90 -13.27 8.78
CA GLU A 54 -12.56 -13.13 7.48
C GLU A 54 -13.75 -12.16 7.57
N GLU A 55 -14.61 -12.30 8.58
CA GLU A 55 -15.77 -11.40 8.74
C GLU A 55 -15.35 -9.95 9.00
N VAL A 56 -14.39 -9.71 9.90
CA VAL A 56 -13.87 -8.36 10.15
C VAL A 56 -13.17 -7.82 8.89
N GLY A 57 -12.43 -8.67 8.17
CA GLY A 57 -11.75 -8.33 6.92
C GLY A 57 -12.71 -7.85 5.83
N LYS A 58 -13.86 -8.50 5.66
CA LYS A 58 -14.90 -8.07 4.71
C LYS A 58 -15.40 -6.66 5.03
N LEU A 59 -15.60 -6.35 6.31
CA LEU A 59 -16.04 -5.02 6.75
C LEU A 59 -14.97 -3.94 6.48
N ILE A 60 -13.70 -4.25 6.73
CA ILE A 60 -12.59 -3.34 6.41
C ILE A 60 -12.47 -3.14 4.89
N ALA A 61 -12.59 -4.21 4.10
CA ALA A 61 -12.57 -4.12 2.65
C ALA A 61 -13.73 -3.25 2.11
N ALA A 62 -14.92 -3.36 2.71
CA ALA A 62 -16.05 -2.50 2.36
C ALA A 62 -15.76 -1.00 2.65
N LYS A 63 -15.09 -0.68 3.77
CA LYS A 63 -14.66 0.70 4.08
C LYS A 63 -13.68 1.28 3.05
N CYS A 64 -12.99 0.44 2.28
CA CYS A 64 -12.10 0.88 1.19
C CYS A 64 -12.84 1.31 -0.09
N LYS A 65 -14.18 1.17 -0.15
CA LYS A 65 -15.04 1.64 -1.27
C LYS A 65 -14.58 1.18 -2.66
N GLY A 66 -13.97 -0.01 -2.74
CA GLY A 66 -13.52 -0.62 -4.00
C GLY A 66 -12.24 -0.04 -4.60
N LEU A 67 -11.50 0.81 -3.86
CA LEU A 67 -10.22 1.35 -4.32
C LEU A 67 -9.10 0.29 -4.20
N PRO A 68 -8.49 -0.17 -5.32
CA PRO A 68 -7.51 -1.25 -5.28
C PRO A 68 -6.29 -0.95 -4.39
N LEU A 69 -5.80 0.30 -4.43
CA LEU A 69 -4.64 0.70 -3.64
C LEU A 69 -4.97 0.74 -2.14
N ALA A 70 -6.15 1.23 -1.74
CA ALA A 70 -6.60 1.21 -0.33
C ALA A 70 -6.66 -0.23 0.20
N LEU A 71 -7.26 -1.13 -0.59
CA LEU A 71 -7.39 -2.56 -0.27
C LEU A 71 -6.03 -3.21 -0.07
N LYS A 72 -5.09 -3.01 -1.02
CA LYS A 72 -3.72 -3.57 -0.92
C LYS A 72 -2.97 -3.03 0.29
N THR A 73 -3.06 -1.73 0.55
CA THR A 73 -2.35 -1.07 1.64
C THR A 73 -2.82 -1.59 3.01
N LEU A 74 -4.13 -1.67 3.25
CA LEU A 74 -4.64 -2.20 4.52
C LEU A 74 -4.46 -3.70 4.65
N ALA A 75 -4.64 -4.46 3.58
CA ALA A 75 -4.36 -5.89 3.58
C ALA A 75 -2.89 -6.18 3.89
N GLY A 76 -1.96 -5.41 3.31
CA GLY A 76 -0.53 -5.53 3.59
C GLY A 76 -0.16 -5.18 5.04
N MET A 77 -0.80 -4.16 5.62
CA MET A 77 -0.66 -3.81 7.04
C MET A 77 -1.20 -4.92 7.95
N LEU A 78 -2.40 -5.45 7.66
CA LEU A 78 -3.07 -6.45 8.50
C LEU A 78 -2.46 -7.85 8.37
N ARG A 79 -1.69 -8.12 7.31
CA ARG A 79 -1.01 -9.40 7.08
C ARG A 79 -0.14 -9.85 8.26
N SER A 80 0.49 -8.92 8.97
CA SER A 80 1.36 -9.24 10.11
C SER A 80 0.60 -9.37 11.44
N LYS A 81 -0.74 -9.31 11.43
CA LYS A 81 -1.59 -9.30 12.63
C LYS A 81 -2.43 -10.57 12.69
N SER A 82 -2.19 -11.40 13.70
CA SER A 82 -2.91 -12.66 13.93
C SER A 82 -4.15 -12.49 14.81
N GLU A 83 -4.20 -11.43 15.62
CA GLU A 83 -5.26 -11.23 16.60
C GLU A 83 -6.45 -10.46 16.00
N VAL A 84 -7.66 -10.98 16.20
CA VAL A 84 -8.91 -10.37 15.69
C VAL A 84 -9.12 -8.97 16.26
N GLU A 85 -8.74 -8.74 17.52
CA GLU A 85 -8.97 -7.44 18.15
C GLU A 85 -8.13 -6.33 17.49
N GLU A 86 -6.94 -6.65 16.95
CA GLU A 86 -6.18 -5.66 16.19
C GLU A 86 -6.90 -5.25 14.91
N TRP A 87 -7.58 -6.19 14.23
CA TRP A 87 -8.39 -5.88 13.06
C TRP A 87 -9.63 -5.07 13.43
N LYS A 88 -10.30 -5.40 14.53
CA LYS A 88 -11.44 -4.64 15.06
C LYS A 88 -11.05 -3.21 15.44
N HIS A 89 -9.84 -3.02 15.98
CA HIS A 89 -9.32 -1.68 16.27
C HIS A 89 -9.21 -0.83 15.00
N ILE A 90 -8.67 -1.39 13.92
CA ILE A 90 -8.62 -0.71 12.62
C ILE A 90 -10.03 -0.42 12.09
N LEU A 91 -10.95 -1.38 12.18
CA LEU A 91 -12.33 -1.22 11.72
C LEU A 91 -13.06 -0.07 12.44
N ARG A 92 -12.82 0.10 13.74
CA ARG A 92 -13.48 1.11 14.59
C ARG A 92 -12.76 2.45 14.65
N SER A 93 -11.64 2.62 13.94
CA SER A 93 -10.84 3.85 14.02
C SER A 93 -11.61 5.09 13.55
N GLU A 94 -11.51 6.18 14.30
CA GLU A 94 -12.10 7.48 13.95
C GLU A 94 -11.48 8.08 12.67
N ILE A 95 -10.32 7.57 12.22
CA ILE A 95 -9.67 8.00 10.97
C ILE A 95 -10.59 7.81 9.76
N TRP A 96 -11.52 6.85 9.82
CA TRP A 96 -12.52 6.62 8.77
C TRP A 96 -13.50 7.78 8.59
N GLU A 97 -13.71 8.60 9.62
CA GLU A 97 -14.68 9.70 9.64
C GLU A 97 -14.05 11.05 9.27
N LEU A 98 -12.75 11.07 8.96
CA LEU A 98 -12.07 12.28 8.52
C LEU A 98 -12.68 12.77 7.19
N PRO A 99 -12.78 14.10 6.97
CA PRO A 99 -13.46 14.68 5.81
C PRO A 99 -12.79 14.39 4.45
N HIS A 100 -11.71 13.61 4.45
CA HIS A 100 -10.92 13.26 3.29
C HIS A 100 -11.48 11.95 2.72
N ASN A 101 -12.53 12.07 1.89
CA ASN A 101 -13.39 10.97 1.46
C ASN A 101 -12.81 9.96 0.46
N ASP A 102 -11.51 10.05 0.16
CA ASP A 102 -10.82 9.22 -0.83
C ASP A 102 -9.96 8.14 -0.15
N ILE A 103 -8.79 7.86 -0.72
CA ILE A 103 -7.86 6.82 -0.26
C ILE A 103 -7.16 7.16 1.07
N LEU A 104 -7.18 8.42 1.49
CA LEU A 104 -6.32 8.93 2.56
C LEU A 104 -6.52 8.23 3.92
N PRO A 105 -7.75 7.94 4.40
CA PRO A 105 -7.95 7.20 5.65
C PRO A 105 -7.21 5.86 5.69
N ALA A 106 -7.25 5.10 4.58
CA ALA A 106 -6.56 3.82 4.48
C ALA A 106 -5.04 3.98 4.52
N LEU A 107 -4.49 5.00 3.84
CA LEU A 107 -3.05 5.29 3.86
C LEU A 107 -2.60 5.77 5.25
N MET A 108 -3.40 6.61 5.91
CA MET A 108 -3.12 7.10 7.27
C MET A 108 -3.11 5.98 8.29
N LEU A 109 -4.08 5.05 8.23
CA LEU A 109 -4.09 3.87 9.09
C LEU A 109 -2.83 3.03 8.92
N SER A 110 -2.47 2.74 7.66
CA SER A 110 -1.24 1.99 7.33
C SER A 110 0.02 2.70 7.82
N TYR A 111 0.12 4.01 7.61
CA TYR A 111 1.24 4.79 8.11
C TYR A 111 1.28 4.85 9.64
N ASN A 112 0.14 5.03 10.30
CA ASN A 112 0.06 5.15 11.75
C ASN A 112 0.40 3.84 12.48
N ASP A 113 0.15 2.67 11.86
CA ASP A 113 0.54 1.35 12.39
C ASP A 113 2.05 1.08 12.26
N LEU A 114 2.79 1.84 11.45
CA LEU A 114 4.24 1.66 11.32
C LEU A 114 4.98 1.97 12.65
N PRO A 115 5.98 1.14 13.02
CA PRO A 115 6.96 1.49 14.03
C PRO A 115 7.65 2.83 13.74
N ALA A 116 8.06 3.54 14.79
CA ALA A 116 8.65 4.88 14.67
C ALA A 116 9.87 4.95 13.73
N HIS A 117 10.72 3.91 13.73
CA HIS A 117 11.89 3.84 12.85
C HIS A 117 11.49 3.70 11.37
N LEU A 118 10.47 2.91 11.06
CA LEU A 118 9.95 2.78 9.70
C LEU A 118 9.23 4.05 9.22
N LYS A 119 8.48 4.73 10.11
CA LYS A 119 7.86 6.03 9.80
C LYS A 119 8.90 7.05 9.33
N ARG A 120 10.03 7.13 10.05
CA ARG A 120 11.14 8.03 9.71
C ARG A 120 11.76 7.65 8.36
N CYS A 121 12.08 6.37 8.16
CA CYS A 121 12.67 5.88 6.90
C CYS A 121 11.74 6.11 5.70
N PHE A 122 10.45 5.81 5.83
CA PHE A 122 9.47 6.00 4.77
C PHE A 122 9.23 7.47 4.46
N SER A 123 9.09 8.31 5.49
CA SER A 123 8.90 9.76 5.31
C SER A 123 10.11 10.42 4.64
N TYR A 124 11.32 9.91 4.89
CA TYR A 124 12.53 10.40 4.23
C TYR A 124 12.48 10.21 2.71
N CYS A 125 11.75 9.20 2.19
CA CYS A 125 11.58 9.01 0.75
C CYS A 125 10.84 10.17 0.06
N ALA A 126 10.22 11.10 0.80
CA ALA A 126 9.61 12.30 0.24
C ALA A 126 10.61 13.27 -0.42
N ILE A 127 11.93 13.09 -0.22
CA ILE A 127 12.96 13.87 -0.93
C ILE A 127 13.04 13.52 -2.42
N PHE A 128 12.56 12.33 -2.81
CA PHE A 128 12.61 11.92 -4.20
C PHE A 128 11.53 12.65 -5.00
N PRO A 129 11.85 13.10 -6.22
CA PRO A 129 10.85 13.65 -7.12
C PRO A 129 9.70 12.67 -7.34
N LYS A 130 8.53 13.19 -7.68
CA LYS A 130 7.39 12.38 -8.09
C LYS A 130 7.80 11.42 -9.23
N ASP A 131 7.35 10.17 -9.13
CA ASP A 131 7.59 9.10 -10.10
C ASP A 131 9.07 8.66 -10.22
N TYR A 132 9.94 9.07 -9.29
CA TYR A 132 11.35 8.66 -9.27
C TYR A 132 11.51 7.17 -8.92
N SER A 133 12.19 6.44 -9.80
CA SER A 133 12.59 5.04 -9.55
C SER A 133 13.93 4.99 -8.83
N PHE A 134 13.93 4.63 -7.55
CA PHE A 134 15.16 4.45 -6.77
C PHE A 134 15.64 3.00 -6.77
N LYS A 135 16.94 2.80 -6.57
CA LYS A 135 17.51 1.48 -6.26
C LYS A 135 17.38 1.21 -4.76
N LYS A 136 17.18 -0.06 -4.38
CA LYS A 136 17.08 -0.47 -2.98
C LYS A 136 18.31 -0.01 -2.18
N GLU A 137 19.50 -0.25 -2.72
CA GLU A 137 20.79 0.05 -2.08
C GLU A 137 20.98 1.56 -1.87
N GLN A 138 20.48 2.38 -2.81
CA GLN A 138 20.53 3.84 -2.73
C GLN A 138 19.71 4.35 -1.54
N VAL A 139 18.48 3.85 -1.38
CA VAL A 139 17.59 4.27 -0.28
C VAL A 139 18.15 3.85 1.08
N ILE A 140 18.65 2.61 1.18
CA ILE A 140 19.27 2.12 2.42
C ILE A 140 20.49 2.98 2.78
N HIS A 141 21.37 3.28 1.81
CA HIS A 141 22.53 4.12 2.06
C HIS A 141 22.16 5.53 2.53
N LEU A 142 21.09 6.12 1.96
CA LEU A 142 20.58 7.41 2.40
C LEU A 142 20.06 7.36 3.84
N TRP A 143 19.34 6.31 4.23
CA TRP A 143 18.88 6.15 5.60
C TRP A 143 20.03 6.01 6.60
N ILE A 144 21.07 5.25 6.24
CA ILE A 144 22.28 5.08 7.07
C ILE A 144 23.01 6.41 7.23
N THR A 145 23.29 7.09 6.12
CA THR A 145 24.05 8.35 6.11
C THR A 145 23.36 9.46 6.91
N ASN A 146 22.03 9.42 6.99
CA ASN A 146 21.22 10.38 7.76
C ASN A 146 20.86 9.89 9.17
N GLY A 147 21.48 8.80 9.65
CA GLY A 147 21.27 8.30 11.01
C GLY A 147 19.85 7.83 11.31
N LEU A 148 19.08 7.44 10.28
CA LEU A 148 17.71 6.95 10.45
C LEU A 148 17.66 5.49 10.93
N ILE A 149 18.76 4.76 10.73
CA ILE A 149 18.98 3.41 11.23
C ILE A 149 19.96 3.51 12.39
N LEU A 150 19.46 3.23 13.59
CA LEU A 150 20.25 3.29 14.83
C LEU A 150 20.64 1.87 15.22
N GLN A 151 21.80 1.40 14.73
CA GLN A 151 22.36 0.08 15.02
C GLN A 151 23.90 0.13 14.96
N ASP A 152 24.56 -0.85 15.57
CA ASP A 152 26.01 -1.02 15.47
C ASP A 152 26.45 -1.20 14.00
N ASP A 153 27.61 -0.64 13.65
CA ASP A 153 28.18 -0.63 12.29
C ASP A 153 28.25 -2.02 11.64
N LYS A 154 28.36 -3.07 12.45
CA LYS A 154 28.47 -4.47 11.98
C LYS A 154 27.18 -5.02 11.36
N ILE A 155 26.01 -4.47 11.70
CA ILE A 155 24.69 -4.99 11.27
C ILE A 155 23.81 -3.93 10.59
N ILE A 156 24.28 -2.69 10.49
CA ILE A 156 23.48 -1.55 10.02
C ILE A 156 22.91 -1.77 8.61
N GLN A 157 23.66 -2.42 7.73
CA GLN A 157 23.23 -2.74 6.37
C GLN A 157 22.12 -3.79 6.36
N ASP A 158 22.21 -4.80 7.24
CA ASP A 158 21.20 -5.85 7.37
C ASP A 158 19.90 -5.30 7.96
N SER A 159 19.99 -4.38 8.93
CA SER A 159 18.82 -3.67 9.45
C SER A 159 18.16 -2.80 8.37
N GLY A 160 18.94 -2.11 7.54
CA GLY A 160 18.39 -1.37 6.40
C GLY A 160 17.68 -2.27 5.39
N ASN A 161 18.23 -3.46 5.13
CA ASN A 161 17.58 -4.47 4.31
C ASN A 161 16.24 -4.92 4.91
N GLN A 162 16.20 -5.20 6.22
CA GLN A 162 14.97 -5.60 6.92
C GLN A 162 13.91 -4.50 6.86
N TYR A 163 14.27 -3.24 7.15
CA TYR A 163 13.34 -2.11 7.10
C TYR A 163 12.75 -1.92 5.70
N PHE A 164 13.59 -2.03 4.66
CA PHE A 164 13.14 -1.96 3.28
C PHE A 164 12.15 -3.09 2.95
N LEU A 165 12.45 -4.31 3.38
CA LEU A 165 11.61 -5.48 3.13
C LEU A 165 10.27 -5.38 3.87
N GLU A 166 10.23 -4.82 5.07
CA GLU A 166 8.99 -4.60 5.82
C GLU A 166 8.12 -3.50 5.19
N LEU A 167 8.70 -2.38 4.76
CA LEU A 167 7.96 -1.37 4.01
C LEU A 167 7.39 -1.95 2.70
N ARG A 168 8.14 -2.82 2.04
CA ARG A 168 7.68 -3.55 0.85
C ARG A 168 6.56 -4.55 1.17
N SER A 169 6.64 -5.32 2.26
CA SER A 169 5.60 -6.29 2.63
C SER A 169 4.27 -5.61 2.96
N ARG A 170 4.34 -4.39 3.50
CA ARG A 170 3.17 -3.52 3.73
C ARG A 170 2.68 -2.77 2.49
N SER A 171 3.19 -3.12 1.30
CA SER A 171 2.84 -2.48 0.01
C SER A 171 3.13 -0.97 -0.09
N LEU A 172 4.04 -0.44 0.74
CA LEU A 172 4.47 0.96 0.67
C LEU A 172 5.57 1.19 -0.38
N PHE A 173 6.32 0.12 -0.71
CA PHE A 173 7.22 0.08 -1.86
C PHE A 173 6.76 -0.94 -2.88
N GLU A 174 6.71 -0.52 -4.13
CA GLU A 174 6.36 -1.38 -5.26
C GLU A 174 7.56 -1.57 -6.17
N ARG A 175 7.71 -2.79 -6.71
CA ARG A 175 8.75 -3.09 -7.68
C ARG A 175 8.30 -2.57 -9.04
N VAL A 176 9.04 -1.62 -9.60
CA VAL A 176 8.85 -1.21 -11.00
C VAL A 176 9.28 -2.35 -11.91
N GLN A 177 8.37 -2.89 -12.72
CA GLN A 177 8.73 -3.78 -13.80
C GLN A 177 9.39 -2.96 -14.90
N LYS A 178 10.57 -3.37 -15.38
CA LYS A 178 11.17 -2.75 -16.57
C LYS A 178 10.28 -3.10 -17.76
N SER A 179 9.71 -2.09 -18.41
CA SER A 179 9.14 -2.21 -19.73
C SER A 179 10.27 -2.59 -20.71
N PHE A 180 10.09 -3.68 -21.44
CA PHE A 180 10.91 -4.05 -22.59
C PHE A 180 10.36 -3.39 -23.85
#